data_AF-A0A921B7Z7-F1
#
_entry.id   AF-A0A921B7Z7-F1
#
_cell.length_a   1.000
_cell.length_b   1.000
_cell.length_c   1.000
_cell.angle_alpha   90.00
_cell.angle_beta   90.00
_cell.angle_gamma   90.00
#
_symmetry.space_group_name_H-M   'P 1'
#
loop_
_entity.id
_entity.type
_entity.pdbx_description
1 polymer ?
#
loop_
_entity_poly.entity_id
_entity_poly.type
_entity_poly.pdbx_seq_one_letter_code
_entity_poly.pdbx_strand_id
1 'polypeptide(L)'
;MFGGEELSGHSIPVVYGSIQPTAVQVPIQELLTDNFELITKEVFGPFQVVVPYSDKEVDKIKEVLERITQNLTAAIVSNDTFFQQNILANTVNGTTYTGMKARTTGAPQNHWFGPSGDPRSAGIGTPEAIINTWSAHREIIKDTGPQ
;
A
#
# COMPACT_ATOMS: atom_id res chain seq x y z
N MET A 1 18.85 13.97 1.00
CA MET A 1 18.71 12.50 0.88
C MET A 1 19.87 11.85 1.61
N PHE A 2 19.69 10.62 2.10
CA PHE A 2 20.61 9.98 3.06
C PHE A 2 20.69 8.47 2.83
N GLY A 3 21.69 7.82 3.43
CA GLY A 3 21.91 6.37 3.36
C GLY A 3 22.75 5.94 2.16
N GLY A 4 22.57 4.70 1.72
CA GLY A 4 23.36 4.07 0.65
C GLY A 4 24.64 3.39 1.12
N GLU A 5 24.85 3.30 2.43
CA GLU A 5 26.03 2.67 3.03
C GLU A 5 25.66 1.40 3.81
N GLU A 6 26.56 0.44 3.79
CA GLU A 6 26.50 -0.72 4.68
C GLU A 6 26.68 -0.28 6.14
N LEU A 7 26.01 -0.98 7.05
CA LEU A 7 26.19 -0.82 8.48
C LEU A 7 27.61 -1.22 8.85
N SER A 8 28.24 -0.50 9.78
CA SER A 8 29.57 -0.83 10.26
C SER A 8 29.50 -1.56 11.60
N GLY A 9 30.52 -2.37 11.89
CA GLY A 9 30.69 -3.01 13.21
C GLY A 9 29.67 -4.10 13.55
N HIS A 10 29.01 -4.70 12.56
CA HIS A 10 28.08 -5.81 12.79
C HIS A 10 28.72 -7.17 12.50
N SER A 11 28.08 -8.23 13.00
CA SER A 11 28.39 -9.64 12.72
C SER A 11 27.35 -10.31 11.81
N ILE A 12 26.46 -9.54 11.19
CA ILE A 12 25.42 -10.05 10.28
C ILE A 12 26.09 -10.78 9.09
N PRO A 13 25.66 -12.02 8.77
CA PRO A 13 26.15 -12.76 7.62
C PRO A 13 25.88 -12.05 6.29
N VAL A 14 26.83 -12.13 5.34
CA VAL A 14 26.78 -11.45 4.02
C VAL A 14 25.58 -11.85 3.13
N VAL A 15 24.91 -12.96 3.45
CA VAL A 15 23.69 -13.39 2.75
C VAL A 15 22.47 -12.55 3.13
N TYR A 16 22.55 -11.76 4.21
CA TYR A 16 21.52 -10.83 4.66
C TYR A 16 21.96 -9.40 4.44
N GLY A 17 21.05 -8.55 3.94
CA GLY A 17 21.33 -7.13 3.75
C GLY A 17 21.53 -6.42 5.09
N SER A 18 22.61 -5.65 5.19
CA SER A 18 23.00 -4.86 6.36
C SER A 18 23.16 -3.38 5.98
N ILE A 19 22.11 -2.74 5.49
CA ILE A 19 22.18 -1.37 4.92
C ILE A 19 21.57 -0.36 5.89
N GLN A 20 22.15 0.84 5.97
CA GLN A 20 21.54 1.96 6.71
C GLN A 20 20.19 2.37 6.10
N PRO A 21 19.28 3.00 6.87
CA PRO A 21 18.11 3.65 6.31
C PRO A 21 18.49 4.55 5.14
N THR A 22 17.87 4.33 4.00
CA THR A 22 18.22 4.96 2.73
C THR A 22 17.00 5.59 2.10
N ALA A 23 17.16 6.81 1.60
CA ALA A 23 16.14 7.49 0.83
C ALA A 23 16.78 8.07 -0.44
N VAL A 24 16.17 7.84 -1.61
CA VAL A 24 16.60 8.40 -2.91
C VAL A 24 15.51 9.31 -3.46
N GLN A 25 15.89 10.51 -3.92
CA GLN A 25 14.93 11.46 -4.50
C GLN A 25 14.86 11.26 -6.00
N VAL A 26 13.65 11.17 -6.55
CA VAL A 26 13.40 10.98 -7.98
C VAL A 26 12.38 12.02 -8.43
N PRO A 27 12.62 12.75 -9.55
CA PRO A 27 11.61 13.64 -10.12
C PRO A 27 10.36 12.88 -10.55
N ILE A 28 9.17 13.46 -10.36
CA ILE A 28 7.91 12.81 -10.76
C ILE A 28 7.88 12.44 -12.26
N GLN A 29 8.59 13.19 -13.10
CA GLN A 29 8.70 12.94 -14.54
C GLN A 29 9.32 11.57 -14.84
N GLU A 30 10.25 11.09 -14.01
CA GLU A 30 10.90 9.78 -14.22
C GLU A 30 9.94 8.60 -13.99
N LEU A 31 8.88 8.80 -13.20
CA LEU A 31 7.82 7.79 -13.05
C LEU A 31 6.91 7.70 -14.28
N LEU A 32 7.00 8.66 -15.21
CA LEU A 32 6.26 8.68 -16.47
C LEU A 32 7.07 8.14 -17.66
N THR A 33 8.29 7.64 -17.41
CA THR A 33 9.16 7.05 -18.44
C THR A 33 9.26 5.53 -18.27
N ASP A 34 10.14 4.91 -19.06
CA ASP A 34 10.49 3.49 -18.97
C ASP A 34 11.23 3.11 -17.67
N ASN A 35 11.51 4.09 -16.80
CA ASN A 35 12.09 3.85 -15.48
C ASN A 35 11.06 3.45 -14.42
N PHE A 36 9.75 3.50 -14.73
CA PHE A 36 8.67 3.27 -13.77
C PHE A 36 8.82 1.95 -13.01
N GLU A 37 9.06 0.85 -13.70
CA GLU A 37 9.18 -0.49 -13.11
C GLU A 37 10.39 -0.58 -12.18
N LEU A 38 11.49 0.10 -12.51
CA LEU A 38 12.68 0.15 -11.66
C LEU A 38 12.42 0.97 -10.39
N ILE A 39 11.79 2.13 -10.53
CA ILE A 39 11.53 3.05 -9.41
C ILE A 39 10.49 2.47 -8.44
N THR A 40 9.48 1.78 -8.97
CA THR A 40 8.38 1.19 -8.18
C THR A 40 8.65 -0.24 -7.72
N LYS A 41 9.81 -0.81 -8.07
CA LYS A 41 10.20 -2.15 -7.60
C LYS A 41 10.29 -2.17 -6.08
N GLU A 42 9.57 -3.11 -5.47
CA GLU A 42 9.63 -3.32 -4.03
C GLU A 42 11.04 -3.75 -3.60
N VAL A 43 11.58 -3.02 -2.63
CA VAL A 43 12.81 -3.38 -1.91
C VAL A 43 12.41 -3.68 -0.47
N PHE A 44 12.42 -4.96 -0.10
CA PHE A 44 12.05 -5.41 1.24
C PHE A 44 13.20 -5.18 2.24
N GLY A 45 13.50 -3.91 2.49
CA GLY A 45 14.61 -3.43 3.33
C GLY A 45 14.44 -1.95 3.68
N PRO A 46 15.43 -1.35 4.37
CA PRO A 46 15.31 0.02 4.86
C PRO A 46 15.61 1.05 3.74
N PHE A 47 14.81 1.03 2.68
CA PHE A 47 14.94 1.86 1.49
C PHE A 47 13.61 2.51 1.11
N GLN A 48 13.65 3.76 0.64
CA GLN A 48 12.47 4.43 0.08
C GLN A 48 12.83 5.38 -1.07
N VAL A 49 11.88 5.59 -1.96
CA VAL A 49 11.94 6.65 -2.98
C VAL A 49 11.10 7.84 -2.50
N VAL A 50 11.65 9.05 -2.62
CA VAL A 50 10.95 10.31 -2.33
C VAL A 50 10.74 11.07 -3.63
N VAL A 51 9.48 11.41 -3.90
CA VAL A 51 9.08 12.09 -5.14
C VAL A 51 8.43 13.41 -4.77
N PRO A 52 9.14 14.55 -4.91
CA PRO A 52 8.51 15.85 -4.72
C PRO A 52 7.57 16.16 -5.88
N TYR A 53 6.43 16.75 -5.58
CA TYR A 53 5.45 17.23 -6.56
C TYR A 53 4.86 18.56 -6.11
N SER A 54 4.36 19.35 -7.05
CA SER A 54 3.61 20.58 -6.80
C SER A 54 2.11 20.37 -6.93
N ASP A 55 1.29 21.34 -6.47
CA ASP A 55 -0.18 21.29 -6.63
C ASP A 55 -0.63 21.09 -8.08
N LYS A 56 0.16 21.57 -9.05
CA LYS A 56 -0.10 21.42 -10.49
C LYS A 56 0.16 20.01 -11.01
N GLU A 57 0.76 19.15 -10.20
CA GLU A 57 1.20 17.80 -10.57
C GLU A 57 0.42 16.70 -9.83
N VAL A 58 -0.60 17.09 -9.04
CA VAL A 58 -1.48 16.14 -8.35
C VAL A 58 -2.13 15.14 -9.32
N ASP A 59 -2.51 15.58 -10.52
CA ASP A 59 -3.06 14.68 -11.54
C ASP A 59 -2.06 13.64 -12.03
N LYS A 60 -0.77 14.02 -12.15
CA LYS A 60 0.31 13.07 -12.50
C LYS A 60 0.55 12.07 -11.37
N ILE A 61 0.45 12.50 -10.12
CA ILE A 61 0.55 11.58 -8.97
C ILE A 61 -0.55 10.52 -9.05
N LYS A 62 -1.80 10.92 -9.33
CA LYS A 62 -2.91 9.96 -9.49
C LYS A 62 -2.65 8.97 -10.63
N GLU A 63 -2.16 9.44 -11.79
CA GLU A 63 -1.79 8.57 -12.91
C GLU A 63 -0.69 7.56 -12.54
N VAL A 64 0.36 8.02 -11.84
CA VAL A 64 1.43 7.15 -11.37
C VAL A 64 0.91 6.10 -10.38
N LEU A 65 0.09 6.50 -9.42
CA LEU A 65 -0.45 5.59 -8.41
C LEU A 65 -1.37 4.52 -9.02
N GLU A 66 -2.16 4.87 -10.03
CA GLU A 66 -3.02 3.92 -10.75
C GLU A 66 -2.22 2.86 -11.52
N ARG A 67 -0.99 3.18 -11.96
CA ARG A 67 -0.11 2.22 -12.65
C ARG A 67 0.51 1.18 -11.70
N ILE A 68 0.51 1.42 -10.39
CA ILE A 68 1.06 0.47 -9.42
C ILE A 68 0.04 -0.66 -9.22
N THR A 69 0.48 -1.91 -9.40
CA THR A 69 -0.43 -3.07 -9.34
C THR A 69 -0.58 -3.65 -7.94
N GLN A 70 0.30 -3.28 -6.99
CA GLN A 70 0.30 -3.75 -5.60
C GLN A 70 -0.50 -2.81 -4.69
N ASN A 71 -1.81 -3.04 -4.61
CA ASN A 71 -2.76 -2.15 -3.92
C ASN A 71 -2.99 -2.50 -2.45
N LEU A 72 -1.92 -2.59 -1.64
CA LEU A 72 -2.01 -3.00 -0.24
C LEU A 72 -2.35 -1.83 0.71
N THR A 73 -1.37 -1.00 1.06
CA THR A 73 -1.55 0.10 2.04
C THR A 73 -1.18 1.45 1.45
N ALA A 74 -1.85 2.53 1.89
CA ALA A 74 -1.48 3.90 1.55
C ALA A 74 -1.74 4.87 2.73
N ALA A 75 -1.13 6.06 2.66
CA ALA A 75 -1.31 7.12 3.63
C ALA A 75 -1.46 8.48 2.94
N ILE A 76 -2.51 9.23 3.28
CA ILE A 76 -2.75 10.59 2.81
C ILE A 76 -2.60 11.54 4.00
N VAL A 77 -1.42 12.13 4.13
CA VAL A 77 -1.09 13.04 5.24
C VAL A 77 -1.53 14.46 4.90
N SER A 78 -2.78 14.79 5.21
CA SER A 78 -3.35 16.13 5.02
C SER A 78 -4.50 16.36 6.00
N ASN A 79 -4.82 17.61 6.33
CA ASN A 79 -6.06 18.00 7.03
C ASN A 79 -7.09 18.62 6.08
N ASP A 80 -6.77 18.82 4.80
CA ASP A 80 -7.70 19.31 3.79
C ASP A 80 -8.60 18.17 3.32
N THR A 81 -9.89 18.24 3.67
CA THR A 81 -10.88 17.23 3.33
C THR A 81 -11.13 17.12 1.82
N PHE A 82 -11.04 18.21 1.06
CA PHE A 82 -11.22 18.18 -0.39
C PHE A 82 -10.04 17.49 -1.06
N PHE A 83 -8.82 17.79 -0.61
CA PHE A 83 -7.64 17.08 -1.07
C PHE A 83 -7.71 15.58 -0.74
N GLN A 84 -8.05 15.22 0.50
CA GLN A 84 -8.21 13.83 0.90
C GLN A 84 -9.22 13.09 0.02
N GLN A 85 -10.41 13.67 -0.20
CA GLN A 85 -11.45 13.05 -1.03
C GLN A 85 -11.02 12.89 -2.49
N ASN A 86 -10.33 13.89 -3.05
CA ASN A 86 -9.79 13.82 -4.41
C ASN A 86 -8.83 12.63 -4.57
N ILE A 87 -7.89 12.43 -3.63
CA ILE A 87 -6.95 11.30 -3.71
C ILE A 87 -7.65 9.96 -3.43
N LEU A 88 -8.51 9.90 -2.41
CA LEU A 88 -9.26 8.68 -2.06
C LEU A 88 -10.16 8.19 -3.20
N ALA A 89 -10.81 9.10 -3.93
CA ALA A 89 -11.69 8.76 -5.05
C ALA A 89 -10.94 8.27 -6.30
N ASN A 90 -9.61 8.43 -6.35
CA ASN A 90 -8.78 8.13 -7.52
C ASN A 90 -7.62 7.17 -7.17
N THR A 91 -7.71 6.41 -6.07
CA THR A 91 -6.72 5.41 -5.66
C THR A 91 -7.41 4.19 -5.06
N VAL A 92 -6.72 3.05 -5.04
CA VAL A 92 -7.35 1.74 -4.79
C VAL A 92 -6.68 0.89 -3.69
N ASN A 93 -5.72 1.41 -2.91
CA ASN A 93 -5.09 0.62 -1.86
C ASN A 93 -6.12 0.15 -0.81
N GLY A 94 -6.14 -1.15 -0.53
CA GLY A 94 -7.19 -1.77 0.30
C GLY A 94 -7.20 -1.35 1.76
N THR A 95 -6.07 -0.84 2.29
CA THR A 95 -5.99 -0.26 3.63
C THR A 95 -5.34 1.12 3.56
N THR A 96 -6.17 2.16 3.42
CA THR A 96 -5.71 3.55 3.28
C THR A 96 -6.00 4.36 4.54
N TYR A 97 -4.97 4.96 5.12
CA TYR A 97 -5.10 5.89 6.23
C TYR A 97 -5.11 7.34 5.72
N THR A 98 -5.99 8.18 6.28
CA THR A 98 -6.08 9.59 5.90
C THR A 98 -6.08 10.48 7.16
N GLY A 99 -5.53 11.68 7.04
CA GLY A 99 -5.39 12.66 8.13
C GLY A 99 -3.93 12.96 8.47
N MET A 100 -3.68 13.99 9.30
CA MET A 100 -2.32 14.41 9.67
C MET A 100 -1.48 13.37 10.43
N LYS A 101 -2.12 12.29 10.90
CA LYS A 101 -1.45 11.15 11.55
C LYS A 101 -1.56 9.86 10.73
N ALA A 102 -1.85 9.96 9.44
CA ALA A 102 -1.88 8.81 8.54
C ALA A 102 -0.51 8.12 8.50
N ARG A 103 -0.54 6.81 8.29
CA ARG A 103 0.63 5.91 8.27
C ARG A 103 0.34 4.74 7.34
N THR A 104 1.37 4.01 6.91
CA THR A 104 1.20 2.83 6.04
C THR A 104 1.34 1.50 6.76
N THR A 105 1.87 1.50 7.99
CA THR A 105 2.14 0.29 8.77
C THR A 105 1.35 0.24 10.08
N GLY A 106 1.32 -0.92 10.74
CA GLY A 106 0.70 -1.08 12.05
C GLY A 106 -0.83 -0.99 11.99
N ALA A 107 -1.44 -1.80 11.12
CA ALA A 107 -2.88 -2.04 11.13
C ALA A 107 -3.25 -2.97 12.30
N PRO A 108 -3.96 -2.49 13.33
CA PRO A 108 -4.45 -3.34 14.41
C PRO A 108 -5.61 -4.24 13.95
N GLN A 109 -5.96 -5.23 14.78
CA GLN A 109 -6.99 -6.22 14.51
C GLN A 109 -8.42 -5.66 14.47
N ASN A 110 -8.65 -4.42 14.92
CA ASN A 110 -9.98 -3.84 15.03
C ASN A 110 -10.49 -3.21 13.72
N HIS A 111 -9.73 -3.29 12.63
CA HIS A 111 -10.18 -2.93 11.29
C HIS A 111 -9.53 -3.82 10.24
N TRP A 112 -10.02 -3.76 9.00
CA TRP A 112 -9.50 -4.53 7.87
C TRP A 112 -8.02 -4.25 7.61
N PHE A 113 -7.25 -5.30 7.32
CA PHE A 113 -5.96 -5.20 6.65
C PHE A 113 -5.94 -6.19 5.49
N GLY A 114 -5.59 -5.70 4.31
CA GLY A 114 -5.54 -6.49 3.08
C GLY A 114 -5.57 -5.60 1.84
N PRO A 115 -5.21 -6.15 0.67
CA PRO A 115 -5.23 -5.43 -0.59
C PRO A 115 -6.67 -5.26 -1.11
N SER A 116 -6.82 -4.44 -2.15
CA SER A 116 -8.04 -4.37 -2.96
C SER A 116 -7.72 -4.47 -4.46
N GLY A 117 -8.74 -4.52 -5.31
CA GLY A 117 -8.58 -4.61 -6.78
C GLY A 117 -8.27 -6.02 -7.30
N ASP A 118 -8.23 -7.04 -6.44
CA ASP A 118 -8.05 -8.45 -6.83
C ASP A 118 -9.13 -9.31 -6.15
N PRO A 119 -9.95 -10.09 -6.90
CA PRO A 119 -10.99 -10.95 -6.33
C PRO A 119 -10.44 -12.07 -5.43
N ARG A 120 -9.13 -12.32 -5.45
CA ARG A 120 -8.42 -13.28 -4.60
C ARG A 120 -7.87 -12.66 -3.32
N SER A 121 -8.07 -11.35 -3.13
CA SER A 121 -7.54 -10.61 -1.97
C SER A 121 -8.02 -11.22 -0.66
N ALA A 122 -7.09 -11.49 0.24
CA ALA A 122 -7.40 -11.91 1.60
C ALA A 122 -7.42 -10.71 2.54
N GLY A 123 -8.32 -10.77 3.52
CA GLY A 123 -8.28 -9.90 4.69
C GLY A 123 -7.73 -10.63 5.90
N ILE A 124 -7.35 -9.89 6.93
CA ILE A 124 -7.01 -10.46 8.25
C ILE A 124 -7.52 -9.60 9.40
N GLY A 125 -7.74 -10.22 10.56
CA GLY A 125 -8.05 -9.55 11.83
C GLY A 125 -9.54 -9.47 12.15
N THR A 126 -10.35 -8.85 11.29
CA THR A 126 -11.78 -8.60 11.58
C THR A 126 -12.67 -9.84 11.35
N PRO A 127 -13.89 -9.87 11.91
CA PRO A 127 -14.86 -10.92 11.61
C PRO A 127 -15.15 -11.06 10.10
N GLU A 128 -15.27 -9.96 9.36
CA GLU A 128 -15.54 -9.96 7.92
C GLU A 128 -14.37 -10.56 7.14
N ALA A 129 -13.14 -10.24 7.52
CA ALA A 129 -11.94 -10.82 6.93
C ALA A 129 -11.89 -12.34 7.12
N ILE A 130 -12.22 -12.82 8.31
CA ILE A 130 -12.28 -14.26 8.61
C ILE A 130 -13.37 -14.93 7.79
N ILE A 131 -14.59 -14.38 7.77
CA ILE A 131 -15.72 -14.92 7.01
C ILE A 131 -15.38 -14.97 5.51
N ASN A 132 -14.84 -13.88 4.95
CA ASN A 132 -14.50 -13.81 3.53
C ASN A 132 -13.37 -14.78 3.14
N THR A 133 -12.37 -14.95 4.01
CA THR A 133 -11.17 -15.74 3.69
C THR A 133 -11.36 -17.24 3.99
N TRP A 134 -12.13 -17.58 5.02
CA TRP A 134 -12.20 -18.94 5.57
C TRP A 134 -13.60 -19.56 5.52
N SER A 135 -14.55 -18.92 4.86
CA SER A 135 -15.88 -19.49 4.61
C SER A 135 -16.29 -19.32 3.15
N ALA A 136 -17.39 -19.97 2.79
CA ALA A 136 -18.04 -19.76 1.51
C ALA A 136 -19.56 -19.76 1.74
N HIS A 137 -20.28 -19.02 0.91
CA HIS A 137 -21.73 -19.04 0.93
C HIS A 137 -22.24 -20.42 0.46
N ARG A 138 -23.16 -21.01 1.23
CA ARG A 138 -23.85 -22.26 0.89
C ARG A 138 -25.33 -22.09 1.17
N GLU A 139 -26.13 -21.94 0.12
CA GLU A 139 -27.59 -21.89 0.23
C GLU A 139 -28.15 -23.32 0.33
N ILE A 140 -29.07 -23.55 1.27
CA ILE A 140 -29.74 -24.85 1.46
C ILE A 140 -31.26 -24.61 1.45
N ILE A 141 -31.92 -25.04 0.38
CA ILE A 141 -33.37 -24.97 0.24
C ILE A 141 -33.95 -26.34 0.57
N LYS A 142 -34.82 -26.38 1.59
CA LYS A 142 -35.49 -27.60 2.03
C LYS A 142 -36.98 -27.52 1.70
N ASP A 143 -37.45 -28.43 0.87
CA ASP A 143 -38.87 -28.65 0.60
C ASP A 143 -39.25 -30.05 1.07
N THR A 144 -40.00 -30.15 2.17
CA THR A 144 -40.39 -31.42 2.79
C THR A 144 -41.78 -31.91 2.40
N GLY A 145 -42.54 -31.15 1.59
CA GLY A 145 -43.95 -31.46 1.32
C GLY A 145 -44.82 -31.54 2.59
N PRO A 146 -46.10 -31.97 2.47
CA PRO A 146 -46.98 -32.17 3.62
C PRO A 146 -46.66 -33.46 4.40
N GLN A 147 -46.91 -33.44 5.71
CA GLN A 147 -46.87 -34.60 6.62
C GLN A 147 -48.20 -35.33 6.69
#